data_AF-A0A971U2H3-F1
#
_entry.id   AF-A0A971U2H3-F1
#
_cell.length_a   1.000
_cell.length_b   1.000
_cell.length_c   1.000
_cell.angle_alpha   90.00
_cell.angle_beta   90.00
_cell.angle_gamma   90.00
#
_symmetry.space_group_name_H-M   'P 1'
#
loop_
_entity.id
_entity.type
_entity.pdbx_description
1 polymer ?
#
loop_
_entity_poly.entity_id
_entity_poly.type
_entity_poly.pdbx_seq_one_letter_code
_entity_poly.pdbx_strand_id
1 'polypeptide(L)'
;MAWSAFDDDVFFNVKVLRAGRDARDLWMASIVYCNHELTDGYVDRYALPLIAVMAGIPPDQATTCVEILLRERLYDPTGPDGAVGDGWWVHDYLDYQLTREEILERRAQGAQEKAAAEQAAKPTGKGHRRRPGSRSEAAKRGWDTRRA
;
A
#
# COMPACT_ATOMS: atom_id res chain seq x y z
N MET A 1 -0.96 -4.80 4.42
CA MET A 1 -1.12 -3.56 3.65
C MET A 1 -1.03 -3.91 2.18
N ALA A 2 -1.81 -3.27 1.31
CA ALA A 2 -1.60 -3.40 -0.13
C ALA A 2 -0.46 -2.45 -0.52
N TRP A 3 0.53 -2.96 -1.24
CA TRP A 3 1.60 -2.17 -1.82
C TRP A 3 1.20 -1.90 -3.27
N SER A 4 1.14 -0.64 -3.68
CA SER A 4 0.92 -0.30 -5.08
C SER A 4 2.22 -0.43 -5.84
N ALA A 5 2.24 -1.30 -6.84
CA ALA A 5 3.42 -1.57 -7.65
C ALA A 5 3.52 -0.56 -8.81
N PHE A 6 4.69 0.03 -8.99
CA PHE A 6 5.04 0.82 -10.16
C PHE A 6 6.38 0.34 -10.69
N ASP A 7 6.47 0.25 -12.01
CA ASP A 7 7.72 0.01 -12.70
C ASP A 7 8.64 1.25 -12.57
N ASP A 8 9.95 1.06 -12.46
CA ASP A 8 10.91 2.16 -12.33
C ASP A 8 11.00 3.01 -13.61
N ASP A 9 10.63 2.45 -14.76
CA ASP A 9 10.54 3.17 -16.03
C ASP A 9 9.19 3.88 -16.25
N VAL A 10 8.31 3.94 -15.23
CA VAL A 10 6.97 4.54 -15.36
C VAL A 10 7.00 5.96 -15.92
N PHE A 11 8.01 6.76 -15.55
CA PHE A 11 8.15 8.14 -16.03
C PHE A 11 8.67 8.25 -17.47
N PHE A 12 9.22 7.18 -18.04
CA PHE A 12 9.72 7.12 -19.41
C PHE A 12 8.72 6.49 -20.38
N ASN A 13 7.61 5.91 -19.87
CA ASN A 13 6.54 5.40 -20.71
C ASN A 13 5.91 6.53 -21.55
N VAL A 14 5.76 6.30 -22.86
CA VAL A 14 5.29 7.33 -23.79
C VAL A 14 3.86 7.81 -23.49
N LYS A 15 2.98 6.93 -22.98
CA LYS A 15 1.60 7.30 -22.58
C LYS A 15 1.64 8.24 -21.37
N VAL A 16 2.47 7.91 -20.39
CA VAL A 16 2.67 8.71 -19.17
C VAL A 16 3.28 10.07 -19.50
N LEU A 17 4.28 10.11 -20.38
CA LEU A 17 4.88 11.37 -20.83
C LEU A 17 3.86 12.26 -21.55
N ARG A 18 3.01 11.70 -22.42
CA ARG A 18 1.97 12.45 -23.16
C ARG A 18 0.82 12.90 -22.29
N ALA A 19 0.51 12.17 -21.21
CA ALA A 19 -0.50 12.55 -20.26
C ALA A 19 -0.12 13.85 -19.51
N GLY A 20 1.18 14.10 -19.36
CA GLY A 20 1.68 15.24 -18.60
C GLY A 20 1.55 15.03 -17.09
N ARG A 21 2.11 15.97 -16.32
CA ARG A 21 2.28 15.83 -14.87
C ARG A 21 0.97 15.54 -14.14
N ASP A 22 -0.04 16.38 -14.31
CA ASP A 22 -1.23 16.30 -13.47
C ASP A 22 -2.05 15.04 -13.80
N ALA A 23 -2.27 14.71 -15.09
CA ALA A 23 -2.97 13.47 -15.43
C ALA A 23 -2.19 12.22 -14.96
N ARG A 24 -0.86 12.20 -15.11
CA ARG A 24 -0.02 11.13 -14.55
C ARG A 24 -0.18 11.00 -13.04
N ASP A 25 -0.12 12.10 -12.31
CA ASP A 25 -0.21 12.09 -10.85
C ASP A 25 -1.60 11.63 -10.39
N LEU A 26 -2.67 12.02 -11.11
CA LEU A 26 -4.02 11.48 -10.92
C LEU A 26 -4.06 9.96 -11.13
N TRP A 27 -3.49 9.45 -12.23
CA TRP A 27 -3.45 8.01 -12.52
C TRP A 27 -2.70 7.21 -11.45
N MET A 28 -1.55 7.71 -10.98
CA MET A 28 -0.81 7.06 -9.89
C MET A 28 -1.63 7.06 -8.58
N ALA A 29 -2.28 8.18 -8.24
CA ALA A 29 -3.15 8.27 -7.08
C ALA A 29 -4.34 7.30 -7.17
N SER A 30 -4.90 7.09 -8.37
CA SER A 30 -5.97 6.13 -8.60
C SER A 30 -5.54 4.69 -8.35
N ILE A 31 -4.33 4.30 -8.76
CA ILE A 31 -3.80 2.96 -8.46
C ILE A 31 -3.69 2.75 -6.94
N VAL A 32 -3.25 3.78 -6.20
CA VAL A 32 -3.18 3.75 -4.74
C VAL A 32 -4.58 3.64 -4.13
N TYR A 33 -5.54 4.43 -4.61
CA TYR A 33 -6.94 4.37 -4.19
C TYR A 33 -7.55 2.99 -4.42
N CYS A 34 -7.43 2.43 -5.63
CA CYS A 34 -7.99 1.12 -5.97
C CYS A 34 -7.40 -0.01 -5.12
N ASN A 35 -6.11 0.05 -4.80
CA ASN A 35 -5.46 -0.90 -3.88
C ASN A 35 -5.95 -0.76 -2.43
N HIS A 36 -6.29 0.46 -2.01
CA HIS A 36 -6.80 0.72 -0.66
C HIS A 36 -8.25 0.25 -0.50
N GLU A 37 -9.11 0.65 -1.43
CA GLU A 37 -10.56 0.39 -1.43
C GLU A 37 -10.92 -0.99 -2.01
N LEU A 38 -9.95 -1.69 -2.60
CA LEU A 38 -10.12 -3.02 -3.21
C LEU A 38 -11.19 -3.01 -4.32
N THR A 39 -11.04 -2.09 -5.27
CA THR A 39 -12.00 -1.89 -6.37
C THR A 39 -11.56 -2.50 -7.70
N ASP A 40 -10.46 -3.26 -7.71
CA ASP A 40 -9.93 -3.94 -8.92
C ASP A 40 -9.76 -3.01 -10.13
N GLY A 41 -9.23 -1.82 -9.85
CA GLY A 41 -8.96 -0.80 -10.86
C GLY A 41 -10.16 0.08 -11.21
N TYR A 42 -11.35 -0.17 -10.65
CA TYR A 42 -12.50 0.71 -10.82
C TYR A 42 -12.35 2.00 -10.02
N VAL A 43 -12.49 3.12 -10.70
CA VAL A 43 -12.48 4.48 -10.16
C VAL A 43 -13.88 5.03 -10.29
N ASP A 44 -14.61 5.05 -9.17
CA ASP A 44 -15.95 5.63 -9.13
C ASP A 44 -15.90 7.15 -9.33
N ARG A 45 -16.87 7.70 -10.06
CA ARG A 45 -16.98 9.15 -10.30
C ARG A 45 -17.06 9.96 -9.01
N TYR A 46 -17.69 9.44 -7.96
CA TYR A 46 -17.76 10.10 -6.66
C TYR A 46 -16.41 10.12 -5.92
N ALA A 47 -15.50 9.20 -6.24
CA ALA A 47 -14.15 9.16 -5.67
C ALA A 47 -13.19 10.14 -6.37
N LEU A 48 -13.50 10.58 -7.59
CA LEU A 48 -12.59 11.40 -8.40
C LEU A 48 -12.11 12.69 -7.69
N PRO A 49 -12.95 13.46 -6.96
CA PRO A 49 -12.47 14.63 -6.22
C PRO A 49 -11.46 14.28 -5.12
N LEU A 50 -11.66 13.15 -4.42
CA LEU A 50 -10.73 12.68 -3.39
C LEU A 50 -9.38 12.31 -4.02
N ILE A 51 -9.41 11.57 -5.13
CA ILE A 51 -8.20 11.13 -5.83
C ILE A 51 -7.41 12.33 -6.39
N ALA A 52 -8.10 13.37 -6.89
CA ALA A 52 -7.44 14.60 -7.31
C ALA A 52 -6.69 15.28 -6.15
N VAL A 53 -7.30 15.34 -4.96
CA VAL A 53 -6.62 15.86 -3.76
C VAL A 53 -5.42 14.98 -3.37
N MET A 54 -5.55 13.65 -3.45
CA MET A 54 -4.43 12.72 -3.21
C MET A 54 -3.26 12.96 -4.18
N ALA A 55 -3.56 13.31 -5.43
CA ALA A 55 -2.59 13.65 -6.46
C ALA A 55 -2.02 15.08 -6.33
N GLY A 56 -2.53 15.90 -5.41
CA GLY A 56 -2.12 17.30 -5.27
C GLY A 56 -2.64 18.20 -6.40
N ILE A 57 -3.76 17.82 -7.02
CA ILE A 57 -4.39 18.50 -8.15
C ILE A 57 -5.70 19.15 -7.67
N PRO A 58 -6.02 20.37 -8.13
CA PRO A 58 -7.32 20.99 -7.87
C PRO A 58 -8.49 20.10 -8.35
N PRO A 59 -9.52 19.84 -7.53
CA PRO A 59 -10.61 18.92 -7.91
C PRO A 59 -11.38 19.32 -9.19
N ASP A 60 -11.42 20.60 -9.52
CA ASP A 60 -12.02 21.13 -10.74
C ASP A 60 -11.25 20.77 -12.02
N GLN A 61 -9.97 20.38 -11.90
CA GLN A 61 -9.15 19.90 -13.02
C GLN A 61 -9.23 18.38 -13.22
N ALA A 62 -9.87 17.65 -12.31
CA ALA A 62 -9.88 16.19 -12.31
C ALA A 62 -10.54 15.62 -13.57
N THR A 63 -11.66 16.20 -14.02
CA THR A 63 -12.36 15.75 -15.23
C THR A 63 -11.50 15.91 -16.48
N THR A 64 -10.80 17.04 -16.63
CA THR A 64 -9.87 17.23 -17.76
C THR A 64 -8.71 16.24 -17.72
N CYS A 65 -8.20 15.92 -16.53
CA CYS A 65 -7.18 14.88 -16.38
C CYS A 65 -7.72 13.51 -16.82
N VAL A 66 -8.96 13.14 -16.45
CA VAL A 66 -9.61 11.90 -16.90
C VAL A 66 -9.73 11.83 -18.42
N GLU A 67 -10.12 12.92 -19.09
CA GLU A 67 -10.18 12.97 -20.56
C GLU A 67 -8.81 12.69 -21.19
N ILE A 68 -7.73 13.23 -20.62
CA ILE A 68 -6.37 12.95 -21.05
C ILE A 68 -6.00 11.48 -20.82
N LEU A 69 -6.35 10.91 -19.67
CA LEU A 69 -6.06 9.51 -19.34
C LEU A 69 -6.79 8.53 -20.25
N LEU A 70 -8.03 8.83 -20.64
CA LEU A 70 -8.77 8.06 -21.64
C LEU A 70 -8.10 8.16 -23.01
N ARG A 71 -7.73 9.37 -23.42
CA ARG A 71 -7.04 9.63 -24.70
C ARG A 71 -5.72 8.88 -24.82
N GLU A 72 -4.93 8.84 -23.73
CA GLU A 72 -3.62 8.17 -23.71
C GLU A 72 -3.69 6.69 -23.32
N ARG A 73 -4.90 6.12 -23.15
CA ARG A 73 -5.12 4.73 -22.73
C ARG A 73 -4.36 4.37 -21.45
N LEU A 74 -4.51 5.23 -20.45
CA LEU A 74 -4.16 4.97 -19.06
C LEU A 74 -5.41 4.68 -18.23
N TYR A 75 -6.58 5.16 -18.69
CA TYR A 75 -7.90 4.73 -18.27
C TYR A 75 -8.67 4.09 -19.43
N ASP A 76 -9.62 3.23 -19.09
CA ASP A 76 -10.62 2.66 -19.98
C ASP A 76 -12.04 3.11 -19.57
N PRO A 77 -12.94 3.38 -20.53
CA PRO A 77 -14.33 3.76 -20.25
C PRO A 77 -15.21 2.58 -19.80
N THR A 78 -14.72 1.36 -19.98
CA THR A 78 -15.39 0.12 -19.60
C THR A 78 -14.38 -0.80 -18.92
N GLY A 79 -14.83 -1.58 -17.95
CA GLY A 79 -13.99 -2.55 -17.28
C GLY A 79 -13.70 -3.81 -18.10
N PRO A 80 -12.96 -4.76 -17.50
CA PRO A 80 -12.81 -6.11 -18.02
C PRO A 80 -14.17 -6.70 -18.40
N ASP A 81 -14.20 -7.49 -19.47
CA ASP A 81 -15.42 -8.13 -20.00
C ASP A 81 -16.54 -7.17 -20.42
N GLY A 82 -16.22 -5.89 -20.64
CA GLY A 82 -17.17 -4.87 -21.09
C GLY A 82 -18.07 -4.33 -19.97
N ALA A 83 -17.62 -4.42 -18.71
CA ALA A 83 -18.34 -3.86 -17.57
C ALA A 83 -18.58 -2.34 -17.75
N VAL A 84 -19.81 -1.89 -17.50
CA VAL A 84 -20.20 -0.48 -17.61
C VAL A 84 -20.56 0.04 -16.22
N GLY A 85 -20.10 1.24 -15.89
CA GLY A 85 -20.40 1.92 -14.63
C GLY A 85 -20.35 3.44 -14.80
N ASP A 86 -20.62 4.16 -13.71
CA ASP A 86 -20.63 5.64 -13.71
C ASP A 86 -19.21 6.25 -13.65
N GLY A 87 -18.19 5.41 -13.45
CA GLY A 87 -16.77 5.76 -13.36
C GLY A 87 -15.93 5.25 -14.53
N TRP A 88 -14.68 4.90 -14.24
CA TRP A 88 -13.66 4.46 -15.20
C TRP A 88 -12.83 3.33 -14.63
N TRP A 89 -12.09 2.64 -15.48
CA TRP A 89 -11.13 1.62 -15.07
C TRP A 89 -9.72 2.07 -15.35
N VAL A 90 -8.79 1.79 -14.43
CA VAL A 90 -7.36 1.93 -14.71
C VAL A 90 -6.97 0.87 -15.73
N HIS A 91 -6.37 1.29 -16.83
CA HIS A 91 -5.97 0.41 -17.92
C HIS A 91 -4.97 -0.65 -17.45
N ASP A 92 -5.22 -1.91 -17.80
CA ASP A 92 -4.41 -3.09 -17.47
C ASP A 92 -4.12 -3.26 -15.95
N TYR A 93 -4.99 -2.74 -15.08
CA TYR A 93 -4.73 -2.72 -13.63
C TYR A 93 -4.37 -4.10 -13.05
N LEU A 94 -5.13 -5.14 -13.41
CA LEU A 94 -4.95 -6.51 -12.90
C LEU A 94 -3.74 -7.25 -13.51
N ASP A 95 -3.09 -6.70 -14.53
CA ASP A 95 -1.84 -7.27 -15.06
C ASP A 95 -0.66 -6.93 -14.15
N TYR A 96 -0.76 -5.83 -13.38
CA TYR A 96 0.32 -5.31 -12.54
C TYR A 96 0.00 -5.29 -11.05
N GLN A 97 -1.27 -5.20 -10.69
CA GLN A 97 -1.74 -5.17 -9.31
C GLN A 97 -2.45 -6.47 -8.95
N LEU A 98 -2.48 -6.76 -7.66
CA LEU A 98 -3.23 -7.90 -7.13
C LEU A 98 -4.73 -7.62 -7.17
N THR A 99 -5.52 -8.68 -7.36
CA THR A 99 -6.97 -8.58 -7.21
C THR A 99 -7.36 -8.36 -5.74
N ARG A 100 -8.57 -7.87 -5.52
CA ARG A 100 -9.22 -7.81 -4.22
C ARG A 100 -9.13 -9.15 -3.49
N GLU A 101 -9.46 -10.24 -4.18
CA GLU A 101 -9.45 -11.58 -3.61
C GLU A 101 -8.05 -11.97 -3.13
N GLU A 102 -7.03 -11.77 -3.96
CA GLU A 102 -5.64 -12.08 -3.61
C GLU A 102 -5.15 -11.23 -2.43
N ILE A 103 -5.51 -9.95 -2.39
CA ILE A 103 -5.16 -9.07 -1.27
C ILE A 103 -5.83 -9.55 0.02
N LEU A 104 -7.11 -9.91 -0.02
CA LEU A 104 -7.84 -10.41 1.15
C LEU A 104 -7.28 -11.75 1.63
N GLU A 105 -6.94 -12.65 0.70
CA GLU A 105 -6.31 -13.92 1.03
C GLU A 105 -4.96 -13.71 1.73
N ARG A 106 -4.07 -12.88 1.16
CA ARG A 106 -2.77 -12.56 1.79
C ARG A 106 -2.94 -11.92 3.17
N ARG A 107 -3.96 -11.07 3.35
CA ARG A 107 -4.28 -10.48 4.67
C ARG A 107 -4.70 -11.57 5.67
N ALA A 108 -5.53 -12.52 5.24
CA ALA A 108 -5.96 -13.63 6.08
C ALA A 108 -4.80 -14.56 6.46
N GLN A 109 -3.97 -14.95 5.49
CA GLN A 109 -2.76 -15.77 5.72
C GLN A 109 -1.82 -15.08 6.72
N GLY A 110 -1.50 -13.80 6.51
CA GLY A 110 -0.65 -13.05 7.42
C GLY A 110 -1.23 -12.89 8.84
N ALA A 111 -2.56 -12.85 8.98
CA ALA A 111 -3.21 -12.86 10.29
C ALA A 111 -3.08 -14.21 11.00
N GLN A 112 -3.23 -15.31 10.26
CA GLN A 112 -3.06 -16.67 10.78
C GLN A 112 -1.62 -16.93 11.24
N GLU A 113 -0.63 -16.52 10.45
CA GLU A 113 0.80 -16.66 10.80
C GLU A 113 1.14 -15.91 12.08
N LYS A 114 0.67 -14.66 12.21
CA LYS A 114 0.86 -13.86 13.43
C LYS A 114 0.22 -14.52 14.64
N ALA A 115 -1.02 -15.00 14.52
CA ALA A 115 -1.71 -15.68 15.60
C ALA A 115 -0.98 -16.97 16.03
N ALA A 116 -0.43 -17.73 15.07
CA ALA A 116 0.36 -18.92 15.36
C ALA A 116 1.68 -18.57 16.08
N ALA A 117 2.39 -17.55 15.62
CA ALA A 117 3.62 -17.06 16.25
C ALA A 117 3.38 -16.57 17.69
N GLU A 118 2.30 -15.84 17.94
CA GLU A 118 1.92 -15.38 19.29
C GLU A 118 1.58 -16.54 20.23
N GLN A 119 0.90 -17.58 19.75
CA GLN A 119 0.61 -18.77 20.54
C GLN A 119 1.89 -19.54 20.90
N ALA A 120 2.82 -19.67 19.96
CA ALA A 120 4.11 -20.32 20.18
C ALA A 120 5.02 -19.51 21.15
N ALA A 121 4.88 -18.18 21.15
CA ALA A 121 5.66 -17.29 22.02
C ALA A 121 5.16 -17.22 23.48
N LYS A 122 3.98 -17.78 23.81
CA LYS A 122 3.50 -17.82 25.19
C LYS A 122 4.44 -18.69 26.03
N PRO A 123 5.07 -18.14 27.09
CA PRO A 123 6.01 -18.91 27.91
C PRO A 123 5.25 -20.04 28.58
N THR A 124 5.57 -21.28 28.20
CA THR A 124 5.16 -22.46 28.98
C THR A 124 5.69 -22.27 30.38
N GLY A 125 4.81 -22.18 31.38
CA GLY A 125 5.10 -21.77 32.77
C GLY A 125 6.01 -22.72 33.57
N LYS A 126 7.17 -23.10 33.04
CA LYS A 126 8.26 -23.76 33.73
C LYS A 126 9.42 -22.78 33.89
N GLY A 127 9.12 -21.65 34.54
CA GLY A 127 10.15 -20.79 35.12
C GLY A 127 10.88 -21.59 36.19
N HIS A 128 12.09 -22.02 35.88
CA HIS A 128 13.01 -22.65 36.82
C HIS A 128 13.17 -21.72 38.03
N ARG A 129 12.60 -22.08 39.17
CA ARG A 129 12.78 -21.35 40.44
C ARG A 129 14.28 -21.35 40.77
N ARG A 130 14.98 -20.26 40.44
CA ARG A 130 16.31 -20.00 41.00
C ARG A 130 16.14 -19.81 42.51
N ARG A 131 16.67 -20.76 43.29
CA ARG A 131 16.83 -20.60 44.75
C ARG A 131 17.78 -19.42 44.98
N PRO A 132 17.44 -18.43 45.81
CA PRO A 132 18.40 -17.43 46.24
C PRO A 132 19.34 -18.09 47.25
N GLY A 133 20.50 -18.55 46.77
CA GLY A 133 21.60 -19.04 47.59
C GLY A 133 22.57 -17.91 47.88
N SER A 134 22.60 -17.49 49.14
CA SER A 134 23.71 -16.85 49.88
C SER A 134 24.54 -15.76 49.19
N ARG A 135 24.32 -14.54 49.68
CA ARG A 135 25.23 -13.40 49.73
C ARG A 135 26.70 -13.84 49.92
N SER A 136 27.60 -13.50 48.99
CA SER A 136 29.01 -13.27 49.31
C SER A 136 29.40 -11.86 48.86
N GLU A 137 29.58 -10.99 49.84
CA GLU A 137 30.30 -9.72 49.69
C GLU A 137 31.71 -9.99 49.17
N ALA A 138 32.04 -9.50 47.98
CA ALA A 138 33.40 -9.08 47.65
C ALA A 138 33.43 -8.19 46.42
N ALA A 139 34.23 -7.13 46.53
CA ALA A 139 34.77 -6.29 45.46
C ALA A 139 33.86 -5.19 44.88
N LYS A 140 33.53 -4.20 45.73
CA LYS A 140 33.63 -2.79 45.33
C LYS A 140 35.09 -2.46 45.02
N ARG A 141 35.45 -2.34 43.74
CA ARG A 141 36.57 -1.51 43.25
C ARG A 141 36.15 -1.06 41.85
N GLY A 142 35.70 0.19 41.73
CA GLY A 142 36.37 1.23 40.92
C GLY A 142 36.22 0.91 39.42
N TRP A 143 35.71 1.79 38.58
CA TRP A 143 36.46 2.95 38.14
C TRP A 143 35.48 4.00 37.60
N ASP A 144 35.58 5.21 38.18
CA ASP A 144 35.20 6.45 37.53
C ASP A 144 36.51 7.08 37.04
N THR A 145 36.61 7.40 35.74
CA THR A 145 37.20 8.68 35.30
C THR A 145 36.99 8.89 33.79
N ARG A 146 36.11 9.86 33.50
CA ARG A 146 36.26 11.01 32.59
C ARG A 146 36.73 10.83 31.13
N ARG A 147 35.86 11.35 30.24
CA ARG A 147 36.09 12.30 29.13
C ARG A 147 37.44 12.24 28.40
N ALA A 148 37.34 12.00 27.09
CA ALA A 148 38.02 12.80 26.07
C ALA A 148 37.00 13.13 24.98
#